data_AF-A0A839HGU2-F1
#
_entry.id   AF-A0A839HGU2-F1
#
_cell.length_a   1.000
_cell.length_b   1.000
_cell.length_c   1.000
_cell.angle_alpha   90.00
_cell.angle_beta   90.00
_cell.angle_gamma   90.00
#
_symmetry.space_group_name_H-M   'P 1'
#
loop_
_entity.id
_entity.type
_entity.pdbx_description
1 polymer ?
#
loop_
_entity_poly.entity_id
_entity_poly.type
_entity_poly.pdbx_seq_one_letter_code
_entity_poly.pdbx_strand_id
1 'polypeptide(L)'
;MAYTQEPVTISIRAKAGQRDLIDQAAERLGRSRSDFMLEAACRQAEDVLLDQTYFALDAKSFDAFQAMLDKPPAPTDRLRRTLGARAPWESSTAKPSATGKATGQRVK
;
A
#
# COMPACT_ATOMS: atom_id res chain seq x y z
N MET A 1 -17.68 -8.55 -14.58
CA MET A 1 -16.97 -9.59 -15.36
C MET A 1 -16.14 -10.37 -14.38
N ALA A 2 -16.55 -11.59 -14.01
CA ALA A 2 -15.76 -12.45 -13.15
C ALA A 2 -14.71 -13.12 -14.02
N TYR A 3 -13.42 -12.83 -13.80
CA TYR A 3 -12.35 -13.58 -14.42
C TYR A 3 -12.38 -14.97 -13.81
N THR A 4 -12.86 -15.96 -14.56
CA THR A 4 -12.71 -17.38 -14.19
C THR A 4 -11.22 -17.66 -14.15
N GLN A 5 -10.64 -17.76 -12.95
CA GLN A 5 -9.25 -18.12 -12.78
C GLN A 5 -9.11 -19.63 -12.96
N GLU A 6 -8.75 -20.04 -14.18
CA GLU A 6 -8.33 -21.42 -14.42
C GLU A 6 -6.97 -21.66 -13.75
N PRO A 7 -6.77 -22.82 -13.10
CA PRO A 7 -5.51 -23.11 -12.44
C PRO A 7 -4.38 -23.23 -13.46
N VAL A 8 -3.34 -22.39 -13.33
CA VAL A 8 -2.16 -22.40 -14.18
C VAL A 8 -1.02 -23.15 -13.50
N THR A 9 -0.38 -24.08 -14.22
CA THR A 9 0.77 -24.84 -13.70
C THR A 9 2.06 -24.03 -13.84
N ILE A 10 2.79 -23.85 -12.75
CA ILE A 10 4.11 -23.20 -12.73
C ILE A 10 5.17 -24.26 -12.47
N SER A 11 6.12 -24.42 -13.39
CA SER A 11 7.23 -25.36 -13.27
C SER A 11 8.53 -24.63 -12.88
N ILE A 12 9.19 -25.09 -11.82
CA ILE A 12 10.41 -24.47 -11.28
C ILE A 12 11.45 -25.56 -11.04
N ARG A 13 12.71 -25.27 -11.38
CA ARG A 13 13.86 -26.13 -11.07
C ARG A 13 14.57 -25.61 -9.82
N ALA A 14 14.87 -26.50 -8.89
CA ALA A 14 15.59 -26.18 -7.66
C ALA A 14 16.73 -27.18 -7.43
N LYS A 15 17.80 -26.73 -6.77
CA LYS A 15 18.86 -27.61 -6.27
C LYS A 15 18.33 -28.40 -5.06
N ALA A 16 18.92 -29.56 -4.78
CA ALA A 16 18.54 -30.40 -3.64
C ALA A 16 18.50 -29.62 -2.31
N GLY A 17 19.58 -28.89 -1.98
CA GLY A 17 19.62 -28.10 -0.75
C GLY A 17 18.59 -26.95 -0.68
N GLN A 18 18.17 -26.39 -1.82
CA GLN A 18 17.08 -25.40 -1.83
C GLN A 18 15.74 -26.06 -1.51
N ARG A 19 15.48 -27.23 -2.11
CA ARG A 19 14.29 -28.01 -1.83
C ARG A 19 14.24 -28.41 -0.35
N ASP A 20 15.33 -28.94 0.20
CA ASP A 20 15.37 -29.41 1.59
C ASP A 20 15.13 -28.27 2.59
N LEU A 21 15.65 -27.08 2.30
CA LEU A 21 15.40 -25.88 3.10
C LEU A 21 13.93 -25.46 3.05
N ILE A 22 13.32 -25.49 1.87
CA ILE A 22 11.91 -25.12 1.67
C ILE A 22 11.00 -26.15 2.34
N ASP A 23 11.27 -27.44 2.17
CA ASP A 23 10.50 -28.53 2.78
C ASP A 23 10.49 -28.38 4.31
N GLN A 24 11.65 -28.12 4.94
CA GLN A 24 11.74 -27.84 6.39
C GLN A 24 10.93 -26.62 6.83
N ALA A 25 10.93 -25.54 6.04
CA ALA A 25 10.15 -24.35 6.35
C ALA A 25 8.64 -24.59 6.24
N ALA A 26 8.22 -25.31 5.20
CA ALA A 26 6.83 -25.68 4.98
C ALA A 26 6.31 -26.63 6.07
N GLU A 27 7.11 -27.62 6.48
CA GLU A 27 6.80 -28.53 7.58
C GLU A 27 6.59 -27.80 8.91
N ARG A 28 7.45 -26.84 9.24
CA ARG A 28 7.31 -26.01 10.46
C ARG A 28 6.02 -25.19 10.49
N LEU A 29 5.50 -24.82 9.33
CA LEU A 29 4.25 -24.07 9.18
C LEU A 29 3.02 -24.96 8.96
N GLY A 30 3.21 -26.28 8.82
CA GLY A 30 2.14 -27.24 8.54
C GLY A 30 1.49 -27.05 7.17
N ARG A 31 2.22 -26.54 6.18
CA ARG A 31 1.71 -26.24 4.83
C ARG A 31 2.37 -27.13 3.78
N SER A 32 1.74 -27.27 2.62
CA SER A 32 2.38 -27.97 1.49
C SER A 32 3.54 -27.14 0.95
N ARG A 33 4.57 -27.79 0.40
CA ARG A 33 5.69 -27.09 -0.24
C ARG A 33 5.20 -26.11 -1.31
N SER A 34 4.26 -26.54 -2.16
CA SER A 34 3.74 -25.73 -3.27
C SER A 34 3.03 -24.49 -2.77
N ASP A 35 2.20 -24.60 -1.74
CA ASP A 35 1.48 -23.47 -1.17
C ASP A 35 2.45 -22.48 -0.53
N PHE A 36 3.42 -22.98 0.25
CA PHE A 36 4.45 -22.15 0.85
C PHE A 36 5.26 -21.38 -0.21
N MET A 37 5.68 -22.05 -1.29
CA MET A 37 6.41 -21.39 -2.37
C MET A 37 5.56 -20.35 -3.10
N LEU A 38 4.29 -20.65 -3.37
CA LEU A 38 3.40 -19.74 -4.08
C LEU A 38 3.13 -18.49 -3.24
N GLU A 39 2.81 -18.65 -1.96
CA GLU A 39 2.55 -17.54 -1.04
C GLU A 39 3.79 -16.67 -0.84
N ALA A 40 4.97 -17.28 -0.64
CA ALA A 40 6.22 -16.54 -0.51
C ALA A 40 6.56 -15.75 -1.79
N ALA A 41 6.34 -16.35 -2.96
CA ALA A 41 6.55 -15.68 -4.25
C ALA A 41 5.56 -14.53 -4.46
N CYS A 42 4.28 -14.72 -4.13
CA CYS A 42 3.26 -13.67 -4.22
C CYS A 42 3.60 -12.50 -3.30
N ARG A 43 3.94 -12.78 -2.04
CA ARG A 43 4.33 -11.74 -1.09
C ARG A 43 5.54 -10.95 -1.58
N GLN A 44 6.58 -11.63 -2.07
CA GLN A 44 7.76 -10.95 -2.60
C GLN A 44 7.41 -10.13 -3.85
N ALA A 45 6.51 -10.61 -4.71
CA ALA A 45 6.04 -9.88 -5.87
C ALA A 45 5.26 -8.62 -5.45
N GLU A 46 4.37 -8.73 -4.47
CA GLU A 46 3.65 -7.61 -3.89
C GLU A 46 4.61 -6.57 -3.30
N ASP A 47 5.59 -7.00 -2.50
CA ASP A 47 6.59 -6.11 -1.91
C ASP A 47 7.38 -5.37 -3.00
N VAL A 48 7.78 -6.04 -4.08
CA VAL A 48 8.48 -5.41 -5.22
C VAL A 48 7.57 -4.45 -6.01
N LEU A 49 6.28 -4.75 -6.14
CA LEU A 49 5.33 -3.87 -6.82
C LEU A 49 4.97 -2.66 -5.96
N LEU A 50 4.92 -2.80 -4.64
CA LEU A 50 4.63 -1.72 -3.71
C LEU A 50 5.85 -0.81 -3.48
N ASP A 51 7.06 -1.36 -3.56
CA ASP A 51 8.31 -0.59 -3.51
C ASP A 51 8.53 0.24 -4.79
N GLN A 52 7.75 -0.01 -5.85
CA GLN A 52 7.79 0.84 -7.05
C GLN A 52 7.17 2.21 -6.76
N THR A 53 8.04 3.18 -6.47
CA THR A 53 7.72 4.61 -6.50
C THR A 53 7.66 5.18 -7.92
N TYR A 54 7.93 4.35 -8.94
CA TYR A 54 8.01 4.75 -10.33
C TYR A 54 6.76 4.31 -11.10
N PHE A 55 5.94 5.30 -11.48
CA PHE A 55 4.78 5.09 -12.34
C PHE A 55 5.18 5.41 -13.79
N ALA A 56 5.37 4.37 -14.61
CA ALA A 56 5.56 4.54 -16.03
C ALA A 56 4.24 5.02 -16.67
N LEU A 57 4.21 6.29 -17.09
CA LEU A 57 3.10 6.87 -17.84
C LEU A 57 3.51 7.04 -19.30
N ASP A 58 2.63 6.71 -20.23
CA ASP A 58 2.79 7.14 -21.62
C ASP A 58 2.62 8.67 -21.72
N ALA A 59 3.15 9.28 -22.78
CA ALA A 59 3.18 10.73 -22.93
C ALA A 59 1.79 11.38 -22.80
N LYS A 60 0.74 10.75 -23.32
CA LYS A 60 -0.63 11.29 -23.25
C LYS A 60 -1.18 11.25 -21.83
N SER A 61 -0.93 10.17 -21.10
CA SER A 61 -1.32 10.04 -19.70
C SER A 61 -0.54 11.00 -18.79
N PHE A 62 0.74 11.24 -19.10
CA PHE A 62 1.56 12.23 -18.41
C PHE A 62 1.04 13.66 -18.64
N ASP A 63 0.73 14.04 -19.87
CA ASP A 63 0.17 15.38 -20.17
C ASP A 63 -1.17 15.61 -19.49
N ALA A 64 -2.04 14.61 -19.46
CA ALA A 64 -3.33 14.67 -18.76
C ALA A 64 -3.14 14.85 -17.24
N PHE A 65 -2.20 14.12 -16.66
CA PHE A 65 -1.84 14.25 -15.26
C PHE A 65 -1.27 15.64 -14.95
N GLN A 66 -0.36 16.14 -15.78
CA GLN A 66 0.22 17.48 -15.63
C GLN A 66 -0.86 18.57 -15.69
N ALA A 67 -1.79 18.48 -16.65
CA ALA A 67 -2.90 19.42 -16.76
C ALA A 67 -3.81 19.44 -15.51
N MET A 68 -4.01 18.28 -14.86
CA MET A 68 -4.77 18.18 -13.61
C MET A 68 -4.01 18.77 -12.40
N LEU A 69 -2.68 18.66 -12.38
CA LEU A 69 -1.86 19.29 -11.35
C LEU A 69 -1.84 20.81 -11.50
N ASP A 70 -1.73 21.30 -12.74
CA ASP A 70 -1.67 22.74 -13.03
C ASP A 70 -3.02 23.44 -12.83
N LYS A 71 -4.12 22.71 -13.01
CA LYS A 71 -5.50 23.19 -12.78
C LYS A 71 -6.20 22.29 -11.78
N PRO A 72 -5.88 22.41 -10.48
CA PRO A 72 -6.49 21.58 -9.47
C PRO A 72 -8.02 21.80 -9.47
N PRO A 73 -8.83 20.73 -9.47
CA PRO A 73 -10.27 20.87 -9.41
C PRO A 73 -10.70 21.51 -8.09
N ALA A 74 -11.80 22.27 -8.13
CA ALA A 74 -12.33 22.92 -6.93
C ALA A 74 -12.60 21.88 -5.83
N PRO A 75 -12.23 22.14 -4.56
CA PRO A 75 -12.43 21.19 -3.48
C PRO A 75 -13.91 20.86 -3.32
N THR A 76 -14.26 19.59 -3.48
CA THR A 76 -15.63 19.12 -3.21
C THR A 76 -15.91 19.10 -1.71
N ASP A 77 -17.17 19.23 -1.31
CA ASP A 77 -17.54 19.16 0.11
C ASP A 77 -17.17 17.81 0.75
N ARG A 78 -17.14 16.73 -0.04
CA ARG A 78 -16.61 15.42 0.41
C ARG A 78 -15.11 15.48 0.66
N LEU A 79 -14.33 16.09 -0.23
CA LEU A 79 -12.89 16.25 -0.06
C LEU A 79 -12.56 17.08 1.19
N ARG A 80 -13.30 18.18 1.43
CA ARG A 80 -13.14 19.00 2.65
C ARG A 80 -13.40 18.19 3.92
N ARG A 81 -14.46 17.37 3.93
CA ARG A 81 -14.78 16.49 5.07
C ARG A 81 -13.68 15.45 5.30
N THR A 82 -13.13 14.85 4.25
CA THR A 82 -12.04 13.87 4.35
C THR A 82 -10.74 14.49 4.83
N LEU A 83 -10.35 15.66 4.29
CA LEU A 83 -9.13 16.37 4.72
C LEU A 83 -9.21 16.88 6.17
N GLY A 84 -10.42 17.18 6.67
CA GLY A 84 -10.65 17.54 8.06
C GLY A 84 -10.86 16.35 9.01
N ALA A 85 -10.96 15.13 8.48
CA ALA A 85 -11.10 13.93 9.30
C ALA A 85 -9.73 13.52 9.83
N ARG A 86 -9.70 13.09 11.10
CA ARG A 86 -8.50 12.54 11.74
C ARG A 86 -8.00 11.35 10.92
N ALA A 87 -6.73 11.37 10.53
CA ALA A 87 -6.19 10.29 9.74
C ALA A 87 -6.11 9.00 10.59
N PRO A 88 -6.46 7.82 10.05
CA PRO A 88 -6.50 6.57 10.81
C PRO A 88 -5.18 6.22 11.54
N TRP A 89 -4.05 6.65 10.98
CA TRP A 89 -2.70 6.43 11.52
C TRP A 89 -2.25 7.45 12.57
N GLU A 90 -3.02 8.51 12.85
CA GLU A 90 -2.76 9.47 13.95
C GLU A 90 -3.06 8.88 15.34
N SER A 91 -3.28 7.56 15.40
CA SER A 91 -3.69 6.80 16.57
C SER A 91 -2.53 6.04 17.21
N SER A 92 -1.31 6.57 17.20
CA SER A 92 -0.25 6.17 18.13
C SER A 92 0.90 7.18 18.03
N THR A 93 1.30 7.76 19.17
CA THR A 93 2.44 8.69 19.34
C THR A 93 2.24 10.16 18.92
N ALA A 94 1.49 10.92 19.73
CA ALA A 94 1.99 12.17 20.34
C ALA A 94 0.89 12.80 21.22
N LYS A 95 1.18 12.90 22.51
CA LYS A 95 0.35 13.55 23.54
C LYS A 95 0.24 15.06 23.26
N PRO A 96 -0.93 15.70 23.51
CA PRO A 96 -1.08 17.13 23.30
C PRO A 96 -0.40 17.89 24.44
N SER A 97 0.56 18.76 24.13
CA SER A 97 1.04 19.75 25.08
C SER A 97 0.04 20.90 25.16
N ALA A 98 -0.70 20.92 26.27
CA ALA A 98 -1.41 22.10 26.73
C ALA A 98 -0.42 23.21 27.09
N THR A 99 -0.71 24.45 26.65
CA THR A 99 -0.54 25.74 27.35
C THR A 99 -1.19 26.77 26.41
N GLY A 100 -2.18 27.59 26.76
CA GLY A 100 -2.61 28.04 28.08
C GLY A 100 -2.66 29.57 28.11
N LYS A 101 -3.79 30.12 27.66
CA LYS A 101 -4.51 31.31 28.17
C LYS A 101 -3.90 32.72 28.12
N ALA A 102 -4.82 33.65 27.81
CA ALA A 102 -5.11 34.97 28.42
C ALA A 102 -5.01 36.13 27.42
N THR A 103 -5.82 37.18 27.38
CA THR A 103 -7.07 37.62 28.04
C THR A 103 -7.36 39.00 27.41
N GLY A 104 -8.61 39.29 27.03
CA GLY A 104 -9.22 40.63 26.95
C GLY A 104 -8.57 41.73 26.09
N GLN A 105 -9.37 42.42 25.26
CA GLN A 105 -10.04 43.65 25.70
C GLN A 105 -10.89 44.25 24.56
N ARG A 106 -12.11 44.60 24.96
CA ARG A 106 -13.17 45.42 24.36
C ARG A 106 -12.67 46.84 23.98
N VAL A 107 -13.57 47.62 23.31
CA VAL A 107 -13.68 49.11 23.23
C VAL A 107 -13.32 49.64 21.81
N LYS A 108 -14.14 50.36 21.02
CA LYS A 108 -15.50 50.92 21.08
C LYS A 108 -16.18 50.73 19.72
#